data_AF-C6T382-F1
#
_entry.id   AF-C6T382-F1
#
_cell.length_a   1.000
_cell.length_b   1.000
_cell.length_c   1.000
_cell.angle_alpha   90.00
_cell.angle_beta   90.00
_cell.angle_gamma   90.00
#
_symmetry.space_group_name_H-M   'P 1'
#
loop_
_entity.id
_entity.type
_entity.pdbx_description
1 polymer ?
#
loop_
_entity_poly.entity_id
_entity_poly.type
_entity_poly.pdbx_seq_one_letter_code
_entity_poly.pdbx_strand_id
1 'polypeptide(L)'
;MEHRNTESEAGDVSSATAVLLGALAPGVNGPTWITLKSTFLMLGLCLTVMLALAFSSSDSWLIFHVAFLVLICLTLFLLLSWFLAQTGLVSVEHQMREMGLENLKSK
;
A
#
# COMPACT_ATOMS: atom_id res chain seq x y z
N MET A 1 27.47 -5.03 47.41
CA MET A 1 27.65 -4.38 46.10
C MET A 1 26.38 -4.63 45.30
N GLU A 2 25.41 -3.72 45.41
CA GLU A 2 24.17 -3.82 44.64
C GLU A 2 24.48 -3.48 43.18
N HIS A 3 24.39 -4.51 42.34
CA HIS A 3 24.31 -4.34 40.89
C HIS A 3 22.99 -3.61 40.61
N ARG A 4 23.05 -2.28 40.46
CA ARG A 4 21.92 -1.47 40.01
C ARG A 4 21.56 -1.92 38.61
N ASN A 5 20.56 -2.79 38.55
CA ASN A 5 19.95 -3.28 37.32
C ASN A 5 19.01 -2.18 36.81
N THR A 6 19.59 -1.15 36.17
CA THR A 6 18.83 -0.07 35.53
C THR A 6 18.39 -0.44 34.12
N GLU A 7 18.15 -1.73 33.83
CA GLU A 7 17.64 -2.18 32.53
C GLU A 7 16.11 -2.38 32.51
N SER A 8 15.39 -2.12 33.61
CA SER A 8 13.96 -2.47 33.68
C SER A 8 12.95 -1.40 33.22
N GLU A 9 13.37 -0.25 32.68
CA GLU A 9 12.43 0.77 32.14
C GLU A 9 12.58 1.05 30.64
N ALA A 10 13.34 0.23 29.90
CA ALA A 10 13.15 0.17 28.46
C ALA A 10 11.89 -0.67 28.23
N GLY A 11 10.73 -0.03 28.25
CA GLY A 11 9.44 -0.70 28.00
C GLY A 11 9.56 -1.58 26.75
N ASP A 12 9.48 -2.90 26.97
CA ASP A 12 9.62 -3.91 25.93
C ASP A 12 8.50 -3.74 24.91
N VAL A 13 8.76 -2.95 23.88
CA VAL A 13 7.91 -2.91 22.69
C VAL A 13 7.96 -4.32 22.13
N SER A 14 6.85 -5.05 22.28
CA SER A 14 6.70 -6.40 21.74
C SER A 14 7.23 -6.45 20.31
N SER A 15 8.03 -7.47 19.98
CA SER A 15 8.63 -7.61 18.66
C SER A 15 7.61 -7.48 17.52
N ALA A 16 6.37 -7.95 17.74
CA ALA A 16 5.27 -7.78 16.81
C ALA A 16 4.90 -6.31 16.59
N THR A 17 4.87 -5.50 17.64
CA THR A 17 4.65 -4.06 17.54
C THR A 17 5.79 -3.38 16.82
N ALA A 18 7.05 -3.77 17.06
CA ALA A 18 8.20 -3.20 16.34
C ALA A 18 8.16 -3.52 14.83
N VAL A 19 7.81 -4.76 14.47
CA VAL A 19 7.64 -5.18 13.06
C VAL A 19 6.47 -4.44 12.42
N LEU A 20 5.32 -4.33 13.11
CA LEU A 20 4.17 -3.57 12.63
C LEU A 20 4.50 -2.09 12.47
N LEU A 21 5.23 -1.49 13.41
CA LEU A 21 5.67 -0.10 13.36
C LEU A 21 6.57 0.15 12.14
N GLY A 22 7.51 -0.78 11.88
CA GLY A 22 8.34 -0.74 10.68
C GLY A 22 7.51 -0.85 9.40
N ALA A 23 6.52 -1.74 9.39
CA ALA A 23 5.59 -1.91 8.27
C ALA A 23 4.60 -0.74 8.11
N LEU A 24 4.47 0.11 9.13
CA LEU A 24 3.62 1.31 9.11
C LEU A 24 4.42 2.60 8.94
N ALA A 25 5.75 2.57 8.90
CA ALA A 25 6.60 3.75 8.93
C ALA A 25 6.25 4.78 7.83
N PRO A 26 6.40 6.10 8.10
CA PRO A 26 6.11 7.16 7.12
C PRO A 26 7.03 6.98 5.93
N GLY A 27 6.49 6.48 4.82
CA GLY A 27 7.29 6.04 3.68
C GLY A 27 6.70 4.82 2.98
N VAL A 28 5.98 3.97 3.71
CA VAL A 28 5.33 2.78 3.14
C VAL A 28 3.86 2.98 2.79
N ASN A 29 3.20 4.06 3.24
CA ASN A 29 1.76 4.25 3.01
C ASN A 29 1.51 5.24 1.87
N GLY A 30 1.94 6.49 2.05
CA GLY A 30 1.79 7.54 1.05
C GLY A 30 2.53 7.24 -0.26
N PRO A 31 3.85 6.96 -0.22
CA PRO A 31 4.59 6.58 -1.42
C PRO A 31 4.07 5.29 -2.09
N THR A 32 3.61 4.31 -1.32
CA THR A 32 2.97 3.11 -1.89
C THR A 32 1.68 3.44 -2.60
N TRP A 33 0.86 4.34 -2.06
CA TRP A 33 -0.36 4.78 -2.73
C TRP A 33 -0.08 5.51 -4.05
N ILE A 34 0.94 6.36 -4.08
CA ILE A 34 1.39 7.03 -5.31
C ILE A 34 1.88 5.99 -6.32
N THR A 35 2.68 5.02 -5.87
CA THR A 35 3.17 3.92 -6.71
C THR A 35 2.00 3.12 -7.28
N LEU A 36 1.02 2.70 -6.47
CA LEU A 36 -0.16 1.98 -6.92
C LEU A 36 -0.92 2.77 -7.98
N LYS A 37 -1.20 4.06 -7.74
CA LYS A 37 -1.85 4.92 -8.74
C LYS A 37 -1.06 5.01 -10.04
N SER A 38 0.26 5.18 -9.95
CA SER A 38 1.15 5.22 -11.12
C SER A 38 1.14 3.90 -11.89
N THR A 39 1.19 2.77 -11.19
CA THR A 39 1.09 1.43 -11.77
C THR A 39 -0.22 1.23 -12.51
N PHE A 40 -1.37 1.59 -11.91
CA PHE A 40 -2.67 1.48 -12.58
C PHE A 40 -2.77 2.42 -13.80
N LEU A 41 -2.20 3.63 -13.72
CA LEU A 41 -2.16 4.56 -14.85
C LEU A 41 -1.35 3.96 -16.01
N MET A 42 -0.12 3.51 -15.75
CA MET A 42 0.74 2.90 -16.77
C MET A 42 0.13 1.61 -17.32
N LEU A 43 -0.48 0.78 -16.48
CA LEU A 43 -1.21 -0.40 -16.92
C LEU A 43 -2.38 -0.03 -17.83
N GLY A 44 -3.15 1.00 -17.49
CA GLY A 44 -4.23 1.53 -18.33
C GLY A 44 -3.73 2.05 -19.68
N LEU A 45 -2.61 2.78 -19.69
CA LEU A 45 -1.95 3.22 -20.92
C LEU A 45 -1.53 2.03 -21.79
N CYS A 46 -0.85 1.04 -21.21
CA CYS A 46 -0.43 -0.18 -21.91
C CYS A 46 -1.62 -0.95 -22.49
N LEU A 47 -2.69 -1.14 -21.71
CA LEU A 47 -3.91 -1.81 -22.15
C LEU A 47 -4.61 -1.04 -23.28
N THR A 48 -4.62 0.30 -23.23
CA THR A 48 -5.17 1.13 -24.30
C THR A 48 -4.40 0.93 -25.61
N VAL A 49 -3.07 0.92 -25.54
CA VAL A 49 -2.21 0.67 -26.72
C VAL A 49 -2.43 -0.76 -27.24
N MET A 50 -2.44 -1.78 -26.36
CA MET A 50 -2.70 -3.16 -26.75
C MET A 50 -4.06 -3.33 -27.40
N LEU A 51 -5.10 -2.64 -26.91
CA LEU A 51 -6.45 -2.71 -27.47
C LEU A 51 -6.49 -2.06 -28.87
N ALA A 52 -5.85 -0.90 -29.04
CA ALA A 52 -5.75 -0.24 -30.34
C ALA A 52 -5.01 -1.12 -31.36
N LEU A 53 -3.93 -1.79 -30.95
CA LEU A 53 -3.19 -2.73 -31.79
C LEU A 53 -4.04 -3.98 -32.12
N ALA A 54 -4.82 -4.49 -31.16
CA ALA A 54 -5.73 -5.61 -31.40
C ALA A 54 -6.84 -5.27 -32.39
N PHE A 55 -7.40 -4.06 -32.32
CA PHE A 55 -8.32 -3.57 -33.35
C PHE A 55 -7.63 -3.42 -34.71
N SER A 56 -6.38 -2.94 -34.73
CA SER A 56 -5.61 -2.79 -35.96
C SER A 56 -5.29 -4.13 -36.62
N SER A 57 -5.09 -5.19 -35.85
CA SER A 57 -4.88 -6.55 -36.37
C SER A 57 -6.18 -7.23 -36.83
N SER A 58 -7.35 -6.67 -36.49
CA SER A 58 -8.68 -7.29 -36.71
C SER A 58 -8.83 -8.67 -36.07
N ASP A 59 -8.01 -9.00 -35.07
CA ASP A 59 -8.08 -10.27 -34.36
C ASP A 59 -9.14 -10.19 -33.26
N SER A 60 -10.30 -10.79 -33.52
CA SER A 60 -11.45 -10.76 -32.61
C SER A 60 -11.16 -11.42 -31.26
N TRP A 61 -10.37 -12.50 -31.24
CA TRP A 61 -10.03 -13.18 -30.01
C TRP A 61 -9.10 -12.32 -29.15
N LEU A 62 -8.11 -11.68 -29.79
CA LEU A 62 -7.21 -10.75 -29.12
C LEU A 62 -7.96 -9.53 -28.57
N ILE A 63 -8.88 -8.95 -29.35
CA ILE A 63 -9.73 -7.83 -28.90
C ILE A 63 -10.53 -8.24 -27.67
N PHE A 64 -11.20 -9.40 -27.71
CA PHE A 64 -11.97 -9.90 -26.58
C PHE A 64 -11.09 -10.13 -25.35
N HIS A 65 -9.92 -10.75 -25.53
CA HIS A 65 -8.98 -11.01 -24.44
C HIS A 65 -8.49 -9.70 -23.79
N VAL A 66 -8.05 -8.73 -24.57
CA VAL A 66 -7.58 -7.44 -24.05
C VAL A 66 -8.73 -6.65 -23.40
N ALA A 67 -9.93 -6.68 -23.97
CA ALA A 67 -11.12 -6.07 -23.36
C ALA A 67 -11.44 -6.69 -21.99
N PHE A 68 -11.28 -8.01 -21.84
CA PHE A 68 -11.46 -8.68 -20.55
C PHE A 68 -10.38 -8.26 -19.53
N LEU A 69 -9.12 -8.11 -19.96
CA LEU A 69 -8.05 -7.57 -19.10
C LEU A 69 -8.33 -6.13 -18.66
N VAL A 70 -8.87 -5.28 -19.54
CA VAL A 70 -9.34 -3.93 -19.19
C VAL A 70 -10.41 -3.98 -18.11
N LEU A 71 -11.40 -4.88 -18.25
CA LEU A 71 -12.47 -5.04 -17.26
C LEU A 71 -11.95 -5.51 -15.89
N ILE A 72 -11.02 -6.48 -15.87
CA ILE A 72 -10.38 -6.91 -14.62
C ILE A 72 -9.60 -5.76 -13.99
N CYS A 73 -8.80 -5.03 -14.77
CA CYS A 73 -8.02 -3.90 -14.29
C CYS A 73 -8.90 -2.82 -13.64
N LEU A 74 -9.99 -2.44 -14.30
CA LEU A 74 -10.98 -1.50 -13.77
C LEU A 74 -11.62 -2.01 -12.48
N THR A 75 -12.01 -3.29 -12.46
CA THR A 75 -12.61 -3.93 -11.28
C THR A 75 -11.64 -3.89 -10.11
N LEU A 76 -10.38 -4.32 -10.29
CA LEU A 76 -9.35 -4.27 -9.25
C LEU A 76 -9.09 -2.85 -8.75
N PHE A 77 -9.03 -1.86 -9.64
CA PHE A 77 -8.85 -0.47 -9.26
C PHE A 77 -10.01 0.04 -8.39
N LEU A 78 -11.25 -0.28 -8.78
CA LEU A 78 -12.45 0.08 -8.01
C LEU A 78 -12.49 -0.62 -6.65
N LEU A 79 -12.20 -1.93 -6.61
CA LEU A 79 -12.14 -2.69 -5.35
C LEU A 79 -11.07 -2.13 -4.42
N LEU A 80 -9.88 -1.83 -4.95
CA LEU A 80 -8.81 -1.21 -4.17
C LEU A 80 -9.22 0.18 -3.67
N SER A 81 -9.82 1.00 -4.52
CA SER A 81 -10.29 2.34 -4.14
C SER A 81 -11.38 2.29 -3.07
N TRP A 82 -12.32 1.35 -3.21
CA TRP A 82 -13.36 1.11 -2.21
C TRP A 82 -12.76 0.63 -0.88
N PHE A 83 -11.83 -0.31 -0.92
CA PHE A 83 -11.15 -0.81 0.28
C PHE A 83 -10.42 0.32 1.00
N LEU A 84 -9.67 1.16 0.29
CA LEU A 84 -8.99 2.32 0.89
C LEU A 84 -9.95 3.38 1.41
N ALA A 85 -11.11 3.56 0.78
CA ALA A 85 -12.12 4.48 1.28
C ALA A 85 -12.72 3.98 2.62
N GLN A 86 -12.84 2.66 2.80
CA GLN A 86 -13.33 2.05 4.04
C GLN A 86 -12.29 2.02 5.15
N THR A 87 -11.05 1.64 4.85
CA THR A 87 -9.97 1.57 5.85
C THR A 87 -9.36 2.92 6.17
N GLY A 88 -9.50 3.88 5.25
CA GLY A 88 -8.85 5.18 5.32
C GLY A 88 -7.34 5.08 5.05
N LEU A 89 -6.78 6.11 4.42
CA LEU A 89 -5.33 6.33 4.47
C LEU A 89 -5.00 6.86 5.86
N VAL A 90 -4.84 5.96 6.84
CA VAL A 90 -4.44 6.37 8.18
C VAL A 90 -3.00 6.87 8.11
N SER A 91 -2.81 8.15 8.47
CA SER A 91 -1.49 8.74 8.53
C SER A 91 -0.64 7.98 9.55
N VAL A 92 0.65 7.84 9.29
CA VAL A 92 1.52 7.05 10.15
C VAL A 92 1.63 7.67 11.53
N GLU A 93 1.61 8.99 11.61
CA GLU A 93 1.62 9.73 12.86
C GLU A 93 0.39 9.39 13.72
N HIS A 94 -0.78 9.21 13.09
CA HIS A 94 -1.98 8.76 13.78
C HIS A 94 -1.82 7.32 14.30
N GLN A 95 -1.30 6.40 13.48
CA GLN A 95 -1.08 5.01 13.89
C GLN A 95 -0.05 4.90 15.03
N MET A 96 1.04 5.67 14.97
CA MET A 96 2.04 5.73 16.04
C MET A 96 1.46 6.27 17.34
N ARG A 97 0.59 7.29 17.25
CA ARG A 97 -0.10 7.87 18.39
C ARG A 97 -1.12 6.92 19.01
N GLU A 98 -1.92 6.23 18.20
CA GLU A 98 -2.87 5.22 18.69
C GLU A 98 -2.16 4.03 19.37
N MET A 99 -0.95 3.69 18.93
CA MET A 99 -0.13 2.67 19.57
C MET A 99 0.67 3.15 20.79
N GLY A 100 0.57 4.44 21.17
CA GLY A 100 1.31 5.00 22.32
C GLY A 100 2.82 5.12 22.09
N LEU A 101 3.28 5.11 20.84
CA LEU A 101 4.70 5.09 20.46
C LEU A 101 5.30 6.49 20.31
N GLU A 102 4.54 7.54 20.61
CA GLU A 102 4.99 8.93 20.63
C GLU A 102 6.20 9.16 21.54
N ASN A 103 6.34 8.38 22.63
CA ASN A 103 7.50 8.44 23.52
C ASN A 103 8.80 7.88 22.90
N LEU A 104 8.74 7.01 21.89
CA LEU A 104 9.95 6.46 21.24
C LEU A 104 10.66 7.48 20.35
N LYS A 105 9.98 8.54 19.91
CA LYS A 105 10.60 9.64 19.15
C LYS A 105 11.33 10.63 20.08
N SER A 106 11.09 10.56 21.39
CA SER A 106 11.63 11.48 22.39
C SER A 106 12.99 11.07 22.96
N LYS A 107 13.52 9.90 22.60
CA LYS A 107 14.81 9.39 23.09
C LYS A 107 15.78 9.19 21.93
#